data_AF-A0A521YC05-F1
#
_entry.id   AF-A0A521YC05-F1
#
_cell.length_a   1.000
_cell.length_b   1.000
_cell.length_c   1.000
_cell.angle_alpha   90.00
_cell.angle_beta   90.00
_cell.angle_gamma   90.00
#
_symmetry.space_group_name_H-M   'P 1'
#
loop_
_entity.id
_entity.type
_entity.pdbx_description
1 polymer ?
#
loop_
_entity_poly.entity_id
_entity_poly.type
_entity_poly.pdbx_seq_one_letter_code
_entity_poly.pdbx_strand_id
1 'polypeptide(L)'
;GLFYLPRLFVYHAMATDRVGIERFKIMERKLYYGIATPGAIFTLLFGGWLLSFDPQGYMHMMWLQLKLGLVSLVVIYHIYLGMLLHTFKADRNQHGHVFYRIVNEIPILLLVFIVILVTVKPFGMI
;
A
#
# COMPACT_ATOMS: atom_id res chain seq x y z
N GLY A 1 -5.16 -2.90 -5.90
CA GLY A 1 -5.16 -1.50 -5.42
C GLY A 1 -3.75 -0.92 -5.43
N LEU A 2 -2.90 -1.33 -4.48
CA LEU A 2 -1.57 -0.74 -4.25
C LEU A 2 -0.57 -0.83 -5.42
N PHE A 3 -0.66 -1.83 -6.30
CA PHE A 3 0.20 -1.91 -7.49
C PHE A 3 -0.25 -1.05 -8.67
N TYR A 4 -1.54 -0.67 -8.71
CA TYR A 4 -2.13 0.01 -9.86
C TYR A 4 -2.23 1.52 -9.65
N LEU A 5 -2.45 1.96 -8.41
CA LEU A 5 -2.57 3.38 -8.08
C LEU A 5 -1.29 4.20 -8.32
N PRO A 6 -0.09 3.75 -7.92
CA PRO A 6 1.16 4.48 -8.20
C PRO A 6 1.42 4.63 -9.69
N ARG A 7 1.06 3.61 -10.47
CA ARG A 7 1.19 3.64 -11.92
C ARG A 7 0.29 4.69 -12.55
N LEU A 8 -0.92 4.89 -12.04
CA LEU A 8 -1.79 5.99 -12.45
C LEU A 8 -1.13 7.35 -12.16
N PHE A 9 -0.49 7.52 -11.00
CA PHE A 9 0.24 8.75 -10.68
C PHE A 9 1.38 9.06 -11.66
N VAL A 10 2.09 8.04 -12.16
CA VAL A 10 3.11 8.22 -13.21
C VAL A 10 2.47 8.82 -14.46
N TYR A 11 1.36 8.25 -14.94
CA TYR A 11 0.68 8.73 -16.14
C TYR A 11 0.04 10.09 -15.94
N HIS A 12 -0.53 10.35 -14.77
CA HIS A 12 -1.09 11.65 -14.41
C HIS A 12 -0.01 12.73 -14.39
N ALA A 13 1.17 12.45 -13.82
CA ALA A 13 2.30 13.38 -13.83
C ALA A 13 2.91 13.63 -15.23
N MET A 14 2.63 12.75 -16.20
CA MET A 14 3.04 12.92 -17.60
C MET A 14 1.95 13.59 -18.46
N ALA A 15 0.70 13.60 -17.99
CA ALA A 15 -0.41 14.16 -18.75
C ALA A 15 -0.34 15.69 -18.77
N THR A 16 -0.39 16.27 -19.97
CA THR A 16 -0.43 17.72 -20.19
C THR A 16 -1.83 18.22 -20.53
N ASP A 17 -2.77 17.31 -20.82
CA ASP A 17 -4.12 17.63 -21.24
C ASP A 17 -5.09 17.70 -20.05
N ARG A 18 -5.90 18.76 -20.01
CA ARG A 18 -6.83 19.00 -18.90
C ARG A 18 -7.90 17.91 -18.77
N VAL A 19 -8.33 17.32 -19.88
CA VAL A 19 -9.33 16.24 -19.89
C VAL A 19 -8.76 14.95 -19.30
N GLY A 20 -7.52 14.60 -19.64
CA GLY A 20 -6.79 13.46 -19.10
C GLY A 20 -6.57 13.59 -17.60
N ILE A 21 -6.08 14.75 -17.15
CA ILE A 21 -5.88 15.07 -15.73
C ILE A 21 -7.16 14.84 -14.91
N GLU A 22 -8.29 15.40 -15.34
CA GLU A 22 -9.56 15.22 -14.64
C GLU A 22 -10.05 13.76 -14.63
N ARG A 23 -9.80 13.02 -15.72
CA ARG A 23 -10.08 11.57 -15.77
C ARG A 23 -9.20 10.79 -14.79
N PHE A 24 -7.91 11.11 -14.70
CA PHE A 24 -7.01 10.47 -13.75
C PHE A 24 -7.45 10.72 -12.30
N LYS A 25 -7.81 11.96 -11.94
CA LYS A 25 -8.35 12.28 -10.61
C LYS A 25 -9.56 11.41 -10.24
N ILE A 26 -10.46 11.16 -11.18
CA ILE A 26 -11.63 10.28 -10.97
C ILE A 26 -11.20 8.82 -10.78
N MET A 27 -10.34 8.32 -11.67
CA MET A 27 -9.88 6.93 -11.63
C MET A 27 -9.10 6.62 -10.34
N GLU A 28 -8.17 7.49 -9.96
CA GLU A 28 -7.36 7.35 -8.76
C GLU A 28 -8.23 7.38 -7.50
N ARG A 29 -9.20 8.31 -7.43
CA ARG A 29 -10.14 8.40 -6.30
C ARG A 29 -11.00 7.14 -6.19
N LYS A 30 -11.57 6.67 -7.31
CA LYS A 30 -12.40 5.45 -7.31
C LYS A 30 -11.58 4.23 -6.92
N LEU A 31 -10.34 4.13 -7.37
CA LEU A 31 -9.49 3.00 -7.04
C LEU A 31 -9.07 3.01 -5.56
N TYR A 32 -8.68 4.17 -5.04
CA TYR A 32 -8.26 4.31 -3.65
C TYR A 32 -9.43 4.05 -2.69
N TYR A 33 -10.48 4.87 -2.78
CA TYR A 33 -11.61 4.79 -1.84
C TYR A 33 -12.60 3.66 -2.15
N GLY A 34 -12.75 3.26 -3.40
CA GLY A 34 -13.71 2.23 -3.80
C GLY A 34 -13.20 0.81 -3.62
N ILE A 35 -11.89 0.58 -3.76
CA ILE A 35 -11.33 -0.78 -3.76
C ILE A 35 -10.23 -0.94 -2.71
N ALA A 36 -9.21 -0.08 -2.75
CA ALA A 36 -8.02 -0.28 -1.92
C ALA A 36 -8.29 -0.07 -0.41
N THR A 37 -8.96 1.02 -0.05
CA THR A 37 -9.24 1.36 1.35
C THR A 37 -10.23 0.40 2.02
N PRO A 38 -11.36 0.00 1.41
CA PRO A 38 -12.25 -1.01 1.99
C PRO A 38 -11.52 -2.34 2.19
N GLY A 39 -10.72 -2.77 1.21
CA GLY A 39 -9.91 -3.98 1.33
C GLY A 39 -8.90 -3.91 2.49
N ALA A 40 -8.25 -2.76 2.67
CA ALA A 40 -7.33 -2.53 3.79
C ALA A 40 -8.06 -2.60 5.15
N ILE A 41 -9.24 -1.97 5.26
CA ILE A 41 -10.06 -2.01 6.48
C ILE A 41 -10.45 -3.46 6.82
N PHE A 42 -10.99 -4.22 5.87
CA PHE A 42 -11.34 -5.62 6.10
C PHE A 42 -10.12 -6.46 6.50
N THR A 43 -8.98 -6.26 5.83
CA THR A 43 -7.74 -6.99 6.14
C THR A 43 -7.27 -6.72 7.57
N LEU A 44 -7.32 -5.47 8.01
CA LEU A 44 -6.94 -5.09 9.39
C LEU A 44 -7.94 -5.59 10.42
N LEU A 45 -9.25 -5.52 10.12
CA LEU A 45 -10.29 -6.04 11.01
C LEU A 45 -10.17 -7.55 11.19
N PHE A 46 -10.07 -8.32 10.11
CA PHE A 46 -9.91 -9.78 10.20
C PHE A 46 -8.56 -10.18 10.80
N GLY A 47 -7.48 -9.45 10.49
CA GLY A 47 -6.17 -9.67 11.08
C GLY A 47 -6.17 -9.41 12.60
N GLY A 48 -6.75 -8.30 13.03
CA GLY A 48 -6.91 -7.96 14.44
C GLY A 48 -7.84 -8.93 15.18
N TRP A 49 -8.94 -9.33 14.54
CA TRP A 49 -9.85 -10.36 15.08
C TRP A 49 -9.12 -11.68 15.31
N LEU A 50 -8.30 -12.13 14.35
CA LEU A 50 -7.51 -13.36 14.49
C LEU A 50 -6.49 -13.27 15.65
N LEU A 51 -5.84 -12.11 15.81
CA LEU A 51 -4.91 -11.87 16.92
C LEU A 51 -5.59 -11.88 18.29
N SER A 52 -6.87 -11.53 18.37
CA SER A 52 -7.60 -11.43 19.63
C SER A 52 -7.86 -12.78 20.33
N PHE A 53 -7.76 -13.89 19.59
CA PHE A 53 -7.97 -15.23 20.14
C PHE A 53 -6.86 -15.72 21.08
N ASP A 54 -5.61 -15.30 20.88
CA ASP A 54 -4.50 -15.60 21.80
C ASP A 54 -3.42 -14.49 21.77
N PRO A 55 -3.70 -13.32 22.37
CA PRO A 55 -2.80 -12.17 22.26
C PRO A 55 -1.42 -12.43 22.89
N GLN A 56 -1.36 -13.25 23.94
CA GLN A 56 -0.11 -13.50 24.66
C GLN A 56 0.76 -14.54 23.95
N GLY A 57 0.20 -15.68 23.50
CA GLY A 57 0.96 -16.68 22.77
C GLY A 57 1.51 -16.17 21.43
N TYR A 58 0.73 -15.34 20.74
CA TYR A 58 1.10 -14.77 19.45
C TYR A 58 2.22 -13.73 19.54
N MET A 59 2.26 -12.89 20.59
CA MET A 59 3.28 -11.85 20.73
C MET A 59 4.66 -12.40 21.11
N HIS A 60 4.75 -13.61 21.65
CA HIS A 60 6.02 -14.29 21.89
C HIS A 60 6.67 -14.85 20.61
N MET A 61 5.92 -14.98 19.51
CA MET A 61 6.44 -15.49 18.25
C MET A 61 7.13 -14.39 17.45
N MET A 62 8.46 -14.41 17.40
CA MET A 62 9.26 -13.43 16.63
C MET A 62 8.86 -13.37 15.14
N TRP A 63 8.46 -14.51 14.55
CA TRP A 63 7.92 -14.56 13.19
C TRP A 63 6.66 -13.70 13.02
N LEU A 64 5.76 -13.69 14.01
CA LEU A 64 4.54 -12.90 13.94
C LEU A 64 4.83 -11.42 14.08
N GLN A 65 5.75 -11.02 14.97
CA GLN A 65 6.18 -9.64 15.10
C GLN A 65 6.76 -9.10 13.79
N LEU A 66 7.61 -9.88 13.11
CA LEU A 66 8.14 -9.53 11.79
C LEU A 66 7.03 -9.40 10.74
N LYS A 67 6.06 -10.33 10.75
CA LYS A 67 4.91 -10.27 9.84
C LYS A 67 4.07 -9.02 10.07
N LEU A 68 3.79 -8.67 11.33
CA LEU A 68 3.05 -7.47 11.69
C LEU A 68 3.82 -6.21 11.31
N GLY A 69 5.14 -6.18 11.48
CA GLY A 69 5.99 -5.09 11.00
C GLY A 69 5.86 -4.86 9.50
N LEU A 70 5.84 -5.93 8.69
CA LEU A 70 5.60 -5.81 7.24
C LEU A 70 4.19 -5.32 6.91
N VAL A 71 3.17 -5.81 7.62
CA VAL A 71 1.79 -5.30 7.45
C VAL A 71 1.73 -3.80 7.77
N SER A 72 2.36 -3.35 8.86
CA SER A 72 2.45 -1.95 9.21
C SER A 72 3.13 -1.13 8.10
N LEU A 73 4.20 -1.63 7.51
CA LEU A 73 4.89 -0.96 6.40
C LEU A 73 3.99 -0.82 5.16
N VAL A 74 3.21 -1.85 4.82
CA VAL A 74 2.20 -1.79 3.75
C VAL A 74 1.11 -0.78 4.06
N VAL A 75 0.66 -0.69 5.31
CA VAL A 75 -0.36 0.29 5.74
C VAL A 75 0.18 1.72 5.65
N ILE A 76 1.40 1.97 6.12
CA ILE A 76 2.08 3.28 6.00
C ILE A 76 2.16 3.68 4.52
N TYR A 77 2.57 2.74 3.66
CA TYR A 77 2.63 2.98 2.22
C TYR A 77 1.24 3.25 1.62
N HIS A 78 0.19 2.55 2.04
CA HIS A 78 -1.19 2.86 1.63
C HIS A 78 -1.60 4.28 1.99
N ILE A 79 -1.35 4.72 3.23
CA ILE A 79 -1.65 6.07 3.70
C ILE A 79 -0.86 7.11 2.89
N TYR A 80 0.42 6.84 2.60
CA TYR A 80 1.26 7.70 1.78
C TYR A 80 0.69 7.90 0.37
N LEU A 81 0.17 6.84 -0.28
CA LEU A 81 -0.52 6.97 -1.56
C LEU A 81 -1.79 7.84 -1.45
N GLY A 82 -2.50 7.77 -0.32
CA GLY A 82 -3.63 8.65 -0.04
C GLY A 82 -3.24 10.13 0.10
N MET A 83 -2.06 10.42 0.68
CA MET A 83 -1.52 11.78 0.71
C MET A 83 -1.19 12.28 -0.70
N LEU A 84 -0.52 11.45 -1.51
CA LEU A 84 -0.22 11.77 -2.91
C LEU A 84 -1.49 12.04 -3.72
N LEU A 85 -2.52 11.20 -3.56
CA LEU A 85 -3.84 11.39 -4.16
C LEU A 85 -4.40 12.79 -3.86
N HIS A 86 -4.31 13.23 -2.61
CA HIS A 86 -4.79 14.54 -2.20
C HIS A 86 -3.96 15.68 -2.82
N THR A 87 -2.65 15.49 -2.96
CA THR A 87 -1.75 16.44 -3.62
C THR A 87 -2.06 16.58 -5.11
N PHE A 88 -2.31 15.47 -5.82
CA PHE A 88 -2.75 15.47 -7.22
C PHE A 88 -4.11 16.11 -7.40
N LYS A 89 -5.06 15.84 -6.49
CA LYS A 89 -6.38 16.48 -6.50
C LYS A 89 -6.29 18.01 -6.36
N ALA A 90 -5.33 18.50 -5.59
CA ALA A 90 -5.11 19.93 -5.38
C ALA A 90 -4.23 20.59 -6.45
N ASP A 91 -3.82 19.86 -7.50
CA ASP A 91 -2.88 20.32 -8.54
C ASP A 91 -1.57 20.89 -7.99
N ARG A 92 -1.15 20.46 -6.78
CA ARG A 92 0.09 20.91 -6.13
C ARG A 92 1.24 19.93 -6.30
N ASN A 93 1.18 19.07 -7.30
CA ASN A 93 2.24 18.12 -7.51
C ASN A 93 3.53 18.83 -7.95
N GLN A 94 4.57 18.73 -7.12
CA GLN A 94 5.91 19.27 -7.40
C GLN A 94 6.91 18.19 -7.88
N HIS A 95 6.48 16.92 -7.87
CA HIS A 95 7.35 15.80 -8.22
C HIS A 95 7.15 15.40 -9.69
N GLY A 96 8.27 15.13 -10.37
CA GLY A 96 8.26 14.63 -11.74
C GLY A 96 7.88 13.15 -11.82
N HIS A 97 7.62 12.68 -13.03
CA HIS A 97 7.22 11.29 -13.32
C HIS A 97 8.25 10.22 -12.88
N VAL A 98 9.54 10.55 -12.73
CA VAL A 98 10.59 9.64 -12.22
C VAL A 98 10.34 9.27 -10.76
N PHE A 99 9.93 10.25 -9.94
CA PHE A 99 9.60 10.01 -8.55
C PHE A 99 8.48 8.98 -8.42
N TYR A 100 7.41 9.13 -9.21
CA TYR A 100 6.28 8.21 -9.20
C TYR A 100 6.63 6.82 -9.73
N ARG A 101 7.64 6.70 -10.61
CA ARG A 101 8.17 5.40 -11.02
C ARG A 101 8.84 4.69 -9.85
N ILE A 102 9.62 5.39 -9.03
CA ILE A 102 10.21 4.81 -7.82
C ILE A 102 9.09 4.39 -6.85
N VAL A 103 8.08 5.24 -6.64
CA VAL A 103 6.92 4.91 -5.80
C VAL A 103 6.17 3.68 -6.31
N ASN A 104 6.15 3.44 -7.62
CA ASN A 104 5.57 2.25 -8.25
C ASN A 104 6.38 0.96 -8.00
N GLU A 105 7.68 1.05 -7.73
CA GLU A 105 8.51 -0.12 -7.42
C GLU A 105 8.42 -0.56 -5.95
N ILE A 106 8.07 0.36 -5.03
CA ILE A 106 7.94 0.07 -3.59
C ILE A 106 7.00 -1.14 -3.30
N PRO A 107 5.79 -1.25 -3.90
CA PRO A 107 4.91 -2.41 -3.72
C PRO A 107 5.58 -3.74 -4.10
N ILE A 108 6.41 -3.73 -5.15
CA ILE A 108 7.08 -4.92 -5.65
C ILE A 108 8.16 -5.36 -4.66
N LEU A 109 8.96 -4.41 -4.16
CA LEU A 109 9.95 -4.69 -3.12
C LEU A 109 9.28 -5.26 -1.87
N LEU A 110 8.18 -4.63 -1.40
CA LEU A 110 7.41 -5.14 -0.26
C LEU A 110 6.90 -6.55 -0.50
N LEU A 111 6.37 -6.85 -1.70
CA LEU A 111 5.91 -8.18 -2.05
C LEU A 111 7.03 -9.22 -1.96
N VAL A 112 8.21 -8.92 -2.51
CA VAL A 112 9.38 -9.81 -2.46
C VAL A 112 9.78 -10.09 -1.01
N PHE A 113 9.89 -9.06 -0.17
CA PHE A 113 10.20 -9.23 1.25
C PHE A 113 9.14 -10.06 1.99
N ILE A 114 7.86 -9.81 1.73
CA ILE A 114 6.75 -10.57 2.34
C ILE A 114 6.81 -12.03 1.93
N VAL A 115 7.04 -12.33 0.65
CA VAL A 115 7.16 -13.71 0.15
C VAL A 115 8.35 -14.41 0.80
N ILE A 116 9.51 -13.77 0.86
CA ILE A 116 10.70 -14.34 1.52
C ILE A 116 10.41 -14.61 3.00
N LEU A 117 9.81 -13.68 3.74
CA LEU A 117 9.49 -13.87 5.15
C LEU A 117 8.52 -15.05 5.37
N VAL A 118 7.50 -15.17 4.50
CA VAL A 118 6.48 -16.23 4.60
C VAL A 118 7.02 -17.59 4.16
N THR A 119 7.93 -17.63 3.19
CA THR A 119 8.52 -18.87 2.66
C THR A 119 9.65 -19.37 3.55
N VAL A 120 10.60 -18.51 3.91
CA VAL A 120 11.77 -18.90 4.70
C VAL A 120 11.37 -19.21 6.14
N LYS A 121 10.30 -18.58 6.66
CA LYS A 121 9.86 -18.67 8.06
C LYS A 121 11.07 -18.84 8.98
N PRO A 122 11.93 -17.81 9.13
CA PRO A 122 13.26 -17.99 9.72
C PRO A 122 13.25 -18.56 11.17
N PHE A 123 12.08 -18.67 11.79
CA PHE A 123 11.88 -19.25 13.14
C PHE A 123 10.69 -20.23 13.20
N GLY A 124 10.27 -20.79 12.05
CA GLY A 124 9.09 -21.65 11.91
C GLY A 124 9.38 -23.15 12.02
N MET A 125 10.00 -23.59 13.11
CA MET A 125 9.84 -24.95 13.65
C MET A 125 10.53 -25.00 15.03
N ILE A 126 9.73 -24.86 16.09
CA ILE A 126 9.73 -25.61 17.37
C ILE A 126 8.36 -25.30 18.01
#